data_AF-G4Z022-F1
#
_entry.id   AF-G4Z022-F1
#
_cell.length_a   1.000
_cell.length_b   1.000
_cell.length_c   1.000
_cell.angle_alpha   90.00
_cell.angle_beta   90.00
_cell.angle_gamma   90.00
#
_symmetry.space_group_name_H-M   'P 1'
#
loop_
_entity.id
_entity.type
_entity.pdbx_description
1 polymer ?
#
loop_
_entity_poly.entity_id
_entity_poly.type
_entity_poly.pdbx_seq_one_letter_code
_entity_poly.pdbx_strand_id
1 'polypeptide(L)'
;MHKSKINQEASGPKDPRYMYANPHHPGTCWITALGLYLACRPTLSPGPLFPGSEQKARFGNILRQLIGELKQQTHYGTHSIRKGVATFAAAGDQYLGRVVAGLPLNSPSCAVPPPHFGDNEDPTVAACVRQMYPSL
;
A
#
# COMPACT_ATOMS: atom_id res chain seq x y z
N MET A 1 4.68 -10.96 -26.88
CA MET A 1 5.23 -10.85 -25.50
C MET A 1 4.09 -10.94 -24.51
N HIS A 2 4.04 -11.94 -23.62
CA HIS A 2 3.02 -12.03 -22.59
C HIS A 2 3.62 -11.71 -21.20
N LYS A 3 3.50 -10.46 -20.76
CA LYS A 3 3.70 -10.08 -19.35
C LYS A 3 2.31 -9.88 -18.74
N SER A 4 1.90 -10.76 -17.84
CA SER A 4 0.87 -10.43 -16.86
C SER A 4 0.93 -11.39 -15.67
N LYS A 5 1.35 -10.83 -14.53
CA LYS A 5 0.80 -11.14 -13.20
C LYS A 5 0.73 -9.81 -12.48
N ILE A 6 -0.18 -8.96 -13.00
CA ILE A 6 -0.57 -7.61 -12.55
C ILE A 6 0.52 -6.53 -12.49
N ASN A 7 1.24 -6.30 -13.60
CA ASN A 7 2.05 -5.10 -13.92
C ASN A 7 2.46 -4.18 -12.73
N GLN A 8 3.26 -4.72 -11.81
CA GLN A 8 3.67 -4.03 -10.58
C GLN A 8 4.73 -2.94 -10.83
N GLU A 9 5.37 -2.97 -12.00
CA GLU A 9 6.37 -1.99 -12.45
C GLU A 9 5.73 -0.79 -13.16
N ALA A 10 4.39 -0.78 -13.31
CA ALA A 10 3.61 0.25 -13.98
C ALA A 10 4.05 0.54 -15.43
N SER A 11 4.69 -0.43 -16.10
CA SER A 11 5.28 -0.28 -17.44
C SER A 11 4.29 -0.61 -18.58
N GLY A 12 2.99 -0.48 -18.37
CA GLY A 12 1.93 -0.93 -19.30
C GLY A 12 0.61 -0.17 -19.06
N PRO A 13 -0.48 -0.47 -19.80
CA PRO A 13 -1.74 0.27 -19.70
C PRO A 13 -2.22 0.35 -18.25
N LYS A 14 -2.43 1.58 -17.77
CA LYS A 14 -2.72 1.90 -16.38
C LYS A 14 -4.23 1.80 -16.15
N ASP A 15 -4.73 0.58 -16.01
CA ASP A 15 -6.05 0.42 -15.43
C ASP A 15 -6.00 0.96 -13.98
N PRO A 16 -6.93 1.85 -13.59
CA PRO A 16 -6.97 2.36 -12.23
C PRO A 16 -7.15 1.20 -11.26
N ARG A 17 -6.28 1.13 -10.24
CA ARG A 17 -6.37 0.12 -9.19
C ARG A 17 -7.08 0.71 -7.99
N TYR A 18 -8.09 0.00 -7.48
CA TYR A 18 -8.77 0.41 -6.27
C TYR A 18 -7.92 0.10 -5.04
N MET A 19 -7.83 1.08 -4.16
CA MET A 19 -6.99 1.11 -2.98
C MET A 19 -7.91 1.35 -1.77
N TYR A 20 -7.97 0.37 -0.86
CA TYR A 20 -8.92 0.40 0.26
C TYR A 20 -8.21 0.67 1.58
N ALA A 21 -8.67 1.68 2.31
CA ALA A 21 -8.24 1.94 3.68
C ALA A 21 -8.98 0.99 4.65
N ASN A 22 -8.40 0.76 5.82
CA ASN A 22 -9.10 0.17 6.97
C ASN A 22 -8.99 1.12 8.18
N PRO A 23 -9.95 2.06 8.35
CA PRO A 23 -9.91 2.99 9.47
C PRO A 23 -10.17 2.32 10.82
N HIS A 24 -10.76 1.13 10.85
CA HIS A 24 -11.06 0.40 12.09
C HIS A 24 -9.82 -0.27 12.70
N HIS A 25 -8.81 -0.56 11.88
CA HIS A 25 -7.56 -1.19 12.32
C HIS A 25 -6.35 -0.42 11.79
N PRO A 26 -6.00 0.74 12.39
CA PRO A 26 -4.93 1.59 11.91
C PRO A 26 -3.56 0.90 11.89
N GLY A 27 -3.32 -0.09 12.77
CA GLY A 27 -2.07 -0.85 12.81
C GLY A 27 -1.85 -1.78 11.61
N THR A 28 -2.91 -2.16 10.89
CA THR A 28 -2.82 -3.00 9.67
C THR A 28 -3.25 -2.23 8.41
N CYS A 29 -3.67 -0.97 8.56
CA CYS A 29 -4.07 -0.10 7.46
C CYS A 29 -2.84 0.46 6.73
N TRP A 30 -2.67 0.08 5.47
CA TRP A 30 -1.54 0.53 4.66
C TRP A 30 -1.58 2.04 4.36
N ILE A 31 -2.77 2.68 4.29
CA ILE A 31 -2.90 4.14 4.17
C ILE A 31 -2.31 4.84 5.40
N THR A 32 -2.62 4.33 6.59
CA THR A 32 -2.05 4.86 7.85
C THR A 32 -0.54 4.66 7.88
N ALA A 33 -0.05 3.48 7.50
CA ALA A 33 1.38 3.21 7.42
C ALA A 33 2.09 4.12 6.42
N LEU A 34 1.46 4.43 5.28
CA LEU A 34 1.98 5.36 4.29
C LEU A 34 2.02 6.80 4.80
N GLY A 35 0.96 7.27 5.47
CA GLY A 35 0.93 8.60 6.09
C GLY A 35 2.05 8.77 7.12
N LEU A 36 2.23 7.78 8.01
CA LEU A 36 3.34 7.77 8.96
C LEU A 36 4.71 7.74 8.26
N TYR A 37 4.84 6.96 7.19
CA TYR A 37 6.08 6.89 6.41
C TYR A 37 6.50 8.26 5.87
N LEU A 38 5.55 9.00 5.29
CA LEU A 38 5.76 10.34 4.76
C LEU A 38 6.03 11.36 5.88
N ALA A 39 5.31 11.25 7.00
CA ALA A 39 5.42 12.22 8.10
C ALA A 39 6.78 12.13 8.78
N CYS A 40 7.32 10.91 8.86
CA CYS A 40 8.66 10.65 9.36
C CYS A 40 9.77 10.97 8.34
N ARG A 41 9.44 11.37 7.10
CA ARG A 41 10.40 11.69 6.03
C ARG A 41 9.99 12.96 5.29
N PRO A 42 9.94 14.11 5.98
CA PRO A 42 9.51 15.36 5.35
C PRO A 42 10.40 15.68 4.15
N THR A 43 11.73 15.53 4.28
CA THR A 43 12.73 15.91 3.27
C THR A 43 12.91 14.89 2.15
N LEU A 44 11.86 14.16 1.76
CA LEU A 44 11.96 13.19 0.67
C LEU A 44 12.16 13.94 -0.65
N SER A 45 13.30 13.74 -1.31
CA SER A 45 13.58 14.35 -2.61
C SER A 45 12.57 13.90 -3.66
N PRO A 46 12.23 14.75 -4.65
CA PRO A 46 11.41 14.35 -5.79
C PRO A 46 11.96 13.08 -6.45
N GLY A 47 11.12 12.05 -6.58
CA GLY A 47 11.57 10.74 -7.06
C GLY A 47 10.64 9.60 -6.65
N PRO A 48 11.13 8.35 -6.65
CA PRO A 48 10.36 7.19 -6.21
C PRO A 48 9.92 7.33 -4.75
N LEU A 49 8.65 6.98 -4.46
CA LEU A 49 8.06 7.00 -3.11
C LEU A 49 8.92 6.26 -2.07
N PHE A 50 9.53 5.16 -2.48
CA PHE A 50 10.52 4.45 -1.69
C PHE A 50 11.90 4.63 -2.37
N PRO A 51 12.81 5.43 -1.78
CA PRO A 51 14.10 5.70 -2.40
C PRO A 51 14.99 4.45 -2.43
N GLY A 52 15.97 4.42 -3.33
CA GLY A 52 16.91 3.31 -3.52
C GLY A 52 16.47 2.27 -4.56
N SER A 53 17.33 1.28 -4.81
CA SER A 53 17.09 0.17 -5.74
C SER A 53 16.66 -1.11 -5.00
N GLU A 54 16.34 -2.17 -5.77
CA GLU A 54 16.12 -3.52 -5.24
C GLU A 54 15.04 -3.64 -4.14
N GLN A 55 13.94 -2.89 -4.29
CA GLN A 55 12.88 -2.79 -3.27
C GLN A 55 12.34 -4.15 -2.82
N LYS A 56 12.21 -5.10 -3.76
CA LYS A 56 11.80 -6.47 -3.47
C LYS A 56 12.79 -7.19 -2.53
N ALA A 57 14.09 -7.06 -2.78
CA ALA A 57 15.12 -7.70 -1.95
C ALA A 57 15.15 -7.07 -0.55
N ARG A 58 15.08 -5.74 -0.48
CA ARG A 58 15.02 -4.99 0.78
C ARG A 58 13.81 -5.38 1.63
N PHE A 59 12.62 -5.42 1.03
CA PHE A 59 11.41 -5.91 1.69
C PHE A 59 11.59 -7.34 2.22
N GLY A 60 12.13 -8.23 1.39
CA GLY A 60 12.37 -9.63 1.78
C GLY A 60 13.32 -9.78 2.97
N ASN A 61 14.39 -8.97 3.01
CA ASN A 61 15.38 -8.99 4.09
C ASN A 61 14.81 -8.45 5.40
N ILE A 62 14.12 -7.30 5.37
CA ILE A 62 13.48 -6.71 6.55
C ILE A 62 12.42 -7.67 7.11
N LEU A 63 11.57 -8.23 6.23
CA LEU A 63 10.54 -9.17 6.64
C LEU A 63 11.14 -10.44 7.27
N ARG A 64 12.23 -10.98 6.70
CA ARG A 64 12.94 -12.12 7.27
C ARG A 64 13.47 -11.80 8.66
N GLN A 65 14.08 -10.63 8.84
CA GLN A 65 14.60 -10.21 10.13
C GLN A 65 13.48 -10.12 11.18
N LEU A 66 12.40 -9.41 10.87
CA LEU A 66 11.25 -9.24 11.77
C LEU A 66 10.61 -10.59 12.17
N ILE A 67 10.45 -11.51 11.22
CA ILE A 67 9.92 -12.85 11.53
C ILE A 67 10.91 -13.66 12.37
N GLY A 68 12.20 -13.54 12.11
CA GLY A 68 13.25 -14.15 12.92
C GLY A 68 13.16 -13.69 14.38
N GLU A 69 13.00 -12.38 14.60
CA GLU A 69 12.85 -11.79 15.93
C GLU A 69 11.53 -12.21 16.62
N LEU A 70 10.40 -12.20 15.90
CA LEU A 70 9.08 -12.45 16.47
C LEU A 70 8.76 -13.93 16.67
N LYS A 71 9.26 -14.81 15.80
CA LYS A 71 8.84 -16.22 15.74
C LYS A 71 10.01 -17.21 15.79
N GLN A 72 11.26 -16.75 15.87
CA GLN A 72 12.47 -17.60 15.74
C GLN A 72 12.45 -18.47 14.48
N GLN A 73 11.77 -18.03 13.42
CA GLN A 73 11.64 -18.75 12.16
C GLN A 73 12.38 -18.03 11.05
N THR A 74 13.19 -18.77 10.30
CA THR A 74 14.02 -18.24 9.20
C THR A 74 13.47 -18.60 7.82
N HIS A 75 12.58 -19.60 7.75
CA HIS A 75 12.03 -20.10 6.50
C HIS A 75 10.62 -19.56 6.24
N TYR A 76 10.56 -18.39 5.59
CA TYR A 76 9.31 -17.78 5.16
C TYR A 76 9.28 -17.62 3.64
N GLY A 77 8.16 -18.04 3.02
CA GLY A 77 7.96 -17.99 1.58
C GLY A 77 7.69 -16.58 1.05
N THR A 78 8.67 -15.66 1.13
CA THR A 78 8.57 -14.31 0.50
C THR A 78 8.31 -14.41 -1.00
N HIS A 79 8.79 -15.49 -1.62
CA HIS A 79 8.56 -15.79 -3.02
C HIS A 79 7.08 -16.12 -3.34
N SER A 80 6.31 -16.54 -2.34
CA SER A 80 4.87 -16.82 -2.43
C SER A 80 4.01 -15.59 -2.15
N ILE A 81 4.44 -14.62 -1.31
CA ILE A 81 3.73 -13.34 -1.13
C ILE A 81 3.51 -12.67 -2.49
N ARG A 82 4.59 -12.57 -3.28
CA ARG A 82 4.53 -11.91 -4.59
C ARG A 82 3.56 -12.62 -5.53
N LYS A 83 3.57 -13.96 -5.55
CA LYS A 83 2.76 -14.79 -6.45
C LYS A 83 1.30 -14.95 -6.00
N GLY A 84 1.05 -14.84 -4.70
CA GLY A 84 -0.27 -14.92 -4.08
C GLY A 84 -0.80 -13.52 -3.79
N VAL A 85 -0.85 -13.15 -2.51
CA VAL A 85 -1.56 -11.97 -2.01
C VAL A 85 -1.26 -10.69 -2.79
N ALA A 86 0.00 -10.41 -3.13
CA ALA A 86 0.33 -9.18 -3.87
C ALA A 86 -0.19 -9.21 -5.32
N THR A 87 -0.12 -10.37 -5.99
CA THR A 87 -0.68 -10.56 -7.34
C THR A 87 -2.20 -10.45 -7.35
N PHE A 88 -2.85 -10.97 -6.30
CA PHE A 88 -4.30 -10.92 -6.17
C PHE A 88 -4.81 -9.53 -5.78
N ALA A 89 -4.17 -8.86 -4.81
CA ALA A 89 -4.57 -7.54 -4.35
C ALA A 89 -4.55 -6.49 -5.47
N ALA A 90 -3.55 -6.55 -6.35
CA ALA A 90 -3.51 -5.62 -7.47
C ALA A 90 -4.27 -6.12 -8.72
N ALA A 91 -4.93 -7.28 -8.69
CA ALA A 91 -5.91 -7.62 -9.74
C ALA A 91 -7.10 -6.66 -9.80
N GLY A 92 -7.31 -5.83 -8.76
CA GLY A 92 -8.22 -4.68 -8.80
C GLY A 92 -9.69 -5.01 -8.56
N ASP A 93 -10.03 -6.23 -8.12
CA ASP A 93 -11.39 -6.54 -7.69
C ASP A 93 -11.76 -5.75 -6.42
N GLN A 94 -12.91 -5.07 -6.48
CA GLN A 94 -13.40 -4.23 -5.40
C GLN A 94 -13.75 -5.03 -4.15
N TYR A 95 -14.36 -6.20 -4.33
CA TYR A 95 -14.73 -7.06 -3.20
C TYR A 95 -13.48 -7.62 -2.53
N LEU A 96 -12.57 -8.20 -3.31
CA LEU A 96 -11.33 -8.74 -2.79
C LEU A 96 -10.43 -7.67 -2.16
N GLY A 97 -10.38 -6.46 -2.72
CA GLY A 97 -9.65 -5.34 -2.12
C GLY A 97 -10.12 -5.03 -0.69
N ARG A 98 -11.42 -5.16 -0.42
CA ARG A 98 -12.01 -4.99 0.92
C ARG A 98 -11.69 -6.16 1.85
N VAL A 99 -11.69 -7.39 1.33
CA VAL A 99 -11.26 -8.59 2.08
C VAL A 99 -9.81 -8.44 2.53
N VAL A 100 -8.91 -8.06 1.61
CA VAL A 100 -7.48 -7.89 1.91
C VAL A 100 -7.23 -6.72 2.86
N ALA A 101 -8.01 -5.64 2.75
CA ALA A 101 -7.95 -4.54 3.71
C ALA A 101 -8.47 -4.94 5.11
N GLY A 102 -9.16 -6.07 5.25
CA GLY A 102 -9.74 -6.52 6.53
C GLY A 102 -10.97 -5.71 6.93
N LEU A 103 -11.75 -5.24 5.95
CA LEU A 103 -13.02 -4.55 6.20
C LEU A 103 -14.11 -5.54 6.64
N PRO A 104 -15.10 -5.10 7.44
CA PRO A 104 -16.12 -5.98 8.00
C PRO A 104 -17.10 -6.48 6.92
N LEU A 105 -16.79 -7.60 6.28
CA LEU A 105 -17.51 -8.14 5.10
C LEU A 105 -19.01 -8.34 5.30
N ASN A 106 -19.42 -8.66 6.53
CA ASN A 106 -20.81 -8.93 6.89
C ASN A 106 -21.57 -7.67 7.36
N SER A 107 -20.99 -6.49 7.19
CA SER A 107 -21.59 -5.20 7.54
C SER A 107 -21.91 -4.40 6.28
N PRO A 108 -23.01 -3.63 6.25
CA PRO A 108 -23.25 -2.66 5.19
C PRO A 108 -22.12 -1.61 5.08
N SER A 109 -21.34 -1.41 6.15
CA SER A 109 -20.13 -0.56 6.11
C SER A 109 -18.99 -1.15 5.26
N CYS A 110 -19.06 -2.41 4.84
CA CYS A 110 -18.17 -2.98 3.83
C CYS A 110 -18.40 -2.34 2.45
N ALA A 111 -19.61 -1.83 2.19
CA ALA A 111 -19.98 -1.24 0.91
C ALA A 111 -19.35 0.13 0.65
N VAL A 112 -18.60 0.69 1.60
CA VAL A 112 -17.99 2.02 1.48
C VAL A 112 -17.06 2.05 0.27
N PRO A 113 -17.29 2.95 -0.71
CA PRO A 113 -16.42 3.08 -1.87
C PRO A 113 -15.00 3.43 -1.39
N PRO A 114 -13.95 3.06 -2.15
CA PRO A 114 -12.63 3.58 -1.86
C PRO A 114 -12.72 5.12 -1.84
N PRO A 115 -11.93 5.80 -0.98
CA PRO A 115 -12.00 7.25 -0.85
C PRO A 115 -11.89 7.89 -2.24
N HIS A 116 -12.96 8.59 -2.63
CA HIS A 116 -12.99 9.32 -3.90
C HIS A 116 -12.60 10.76 -3.59
N PHE A 117 -11.43 11.18 -4.05
CA PHE A 117 -11.02 12.58 -3.98
C PHE A 117 -11.82 13.34 -5.04
N GLY A 118 -12.92 13.97 -4.61
CA GLY A 118 -13.83 14.71 -5.50
C GLY A 118 -13.20 16.01 -6.02
N ASP A 119 -12.28 16.58 -5.24
CA ASP A 119 -11.46 17.72 -5.62
C ASP A 119 -10.01 17.40 -5.23
N ASN A 120 -9.15 17.27 -6.23
CA ASN A 120 -7.73 17.02 -6.03
C ASN A 120 -6.97 18.30 -5.61
N GLU A 121 -7.61 19.46 -5.70
CA GLU A 121 -7.05 20.78 -5.41
C GLU A 121 -7.75 21.46 -4.22
N ASP A 122 -8.41 20.68 -3.34
CA ASP A 122 -9.06 21.23 -2.15
C ASP A 122 -8.04 22.07 -1.33
N PRO A 123 -8.28 23.38 -1.15
CA PRO A 123 -7.30 24.27 -0.54
C PRO A 123 -7.06 23.96 0.94
N THR A 124 -8.04 23.38 1.64
CA THR A 124 -7.92 22.95 3.04
C THR A 124 -7.04 21.73 3.14
N VAL A 125 -7.26 20.73 2.27
CA VAL A 125 -6.42 19.54 2.19
C VAL A 125 -4.99 19.94 1.80
N ALA A 126 -4.82 20.82 0.82
CA ALA A 126 -3.51 21.32 0.42
C ALA A 126 -2.80 22.08 1.55
N ALA A 127 -3.51 22.90 2.33
CA ALA A 127 -2.94 23.59 3.50
C ALA A 127 -2.50 22.59 4.59
N CYS A 128 -3.34 21.61 4.91
CA CYS A 128 -3.00 20.54 5.87
C CYS A 128 -1.80 19.71 5.39
N VAL A 129 -1.73 19.37 4.11
CA VAL A 129 -0.60 18.64 3.51
C VAL A 129 0.67 19.48 3.61
N ARG A 130 0.65 20.78 3.25
CA ARG A 130 1.81 21.66 3.39
C ARG A 130 2.26 21.83 4.85
N GLN A 131 1.33 21.82 5.80
CA GLN A 131 1.65 21.90 7.22
C GLN A 131 2.26 20.59 7.76
N MET A 132 1.69 19.44 7.38
CA MET A 132 2.18 18.13 7.84
C MET A 132 3.44 17.66 7.12
N TYR A 133 3.59 18.00 5.83
CA TYR A 133 4.67 17.56 4.96
C TYR A 133 5.26 18.79 4.24
N PRO A 134 6.05 19.64 4.92
CA PRO A 134 6.49 20.93 4.39
C PRO A 134 7.43 20.85 3.18
N SER A 135 7.88 19.64 2.84
CA SER A 135 8.86 19.38 1.78
C SER A 135 8.29 18.51 0.65
N LEU A 136 6.98 18.23 0.68
CA LEU A 136 6.18 17.60 -0.37
C LEU A 136 5.53 18.70 -1.24
#